data_AF-A0A8S3YFI1-F1
#
_entry.id   AF-A0A8S3YFI1-F1
#
_cell.length_a   1.000
_cell.length_b   1.000
_cell.length_c   1.000
_cell.angle_alpha   90.00
_cell.angle_beta   90.00
_cell.angle_gamma   90.00
#
_symmetry.space_group_name_H-M   'P 1'
#
loop_
_entity.id
_entity.type
_entity.pdbx_description
1 polymer ?
#
loop_
_entity_poly.entity_id
_entity_poly.type
_entity_poly.pdbx_seq_one_letter_code
_entity_poly.pdbx_strand_id
1 'polypeptide(L)'
;MGSSERMSCFTFEEITKKISSSYSCISEVIPNLTILSKYLIKEEVKVACSNINTMRSSLKEGLDRRCQGIEDDKCYSLATLLDPRYKMNFFTPDNVPMIRRTFLAEFVSRTKHIGSSSDEEVVQVAQRSTSSSNCENTHRTFWCCYEELAAVKLPIDVEETKSPIASELDRYLSEVLLLKDL
;
A
#
# COMPACT_ATOMS: atom_id res chain seq x y z
N MET A 1 -5.35 18.06 28.56
CA MET A 1 -4.90 17.65 27.21
C MET A 1 -5.89 16.64 26.69
N GLY A 2 -6.74 17.08 25.76
CA GLY A 2 -8.02 16.45 25.43
C GLY A 2 -7.88 15.31 24.43
N SER A 3 -8.76 14.32 24.54
CA SER A 3 -8.77 13.06 23.76
C SER A 3 -8.75 13.23 22.23
N SER A 4 -9.05 14.42 21.70
CA SER A 4 -9.00 14.76 20.27
C SER A 4 -7.55 14.99 19.75
N GLU A 5 -6.62 15.50 20.57
CA GLU A 5 -5.22 15.70 20.15
C GLU A 5 -4.45 14.39 19.97
N ARG A 6 -4.84 13.34 20.73
CA ARG A 6 -4.25 11.99 20.61
C ARG A 6 -4.73 11.25 19.36
N MET A 7 -5.82 11.69 18.75
CA MET A 7 -6.55 10.98 17.70
C MET A 7 -5.77 10.88 16.37
N SER A 8 -5.07 11.96 15.96
CA SER A 8 -4.34 12.02 14.68
C SER A 8 -2.89 11.55 14.76
N CYS A 9 -2.21 11.76 15.90
CA CYS A 9 -0.80 11.38 16.02
C CYS A 9 -0.60 9.88 16.15
N PHE A 10 -1.55 9.16 16.76
CA PHE A 10 -1.42 7.73 17.01
C PHE A 10 -1.30 6.91 15.72
N THR A 11 -2.10 7.20 14.68
CA THR A 11 -2.05 6.49 13.40
C THR A 11 -0.71 6.69 12.68
N PHE A 12 -0.16 7.90 12.71
CA PHE A 12 1.17 8.16 12.12
C PHE A 12 2.28 7.48 12.91
N GLU A 13 2.19 7.49 14.23
CA GLU A 13 3.13 6.78 15.11
C GLU A 13 3.11 5.27 14.83
N GLU A 14 1.92 4.67 14.75
CA GLU A 14 1.74 3.24 14.48
C GLU A 14 2.36 2.84 13.13
N ILE A 15 2.07 3.59 12.07
CA ILE A 15 2.62 3.31 10.73
C ILE A 15 4.12 3.55 10.71
N THR A 16 4.61 4.58 11.39
CA THR A 16 6.05 4.85 11.50
C THR A 16 6.75 3.69 12.19
N LYS A 17 6.20 3.17 13.30
CA LYS A 17 6.75 2.00 13.99
C LYS A 17 6.76 0.77 13.09
N LYS A 18 5.66 0.54 12.36
CA LYS A 18 5.53 -0.58 11.44
C LYS A 18 6.57 -0.53 10.33
N ILE A 19 6.73 0.62 9.67
CA ILE A 19 7.69 0.82 8.58
C ILE A 19 9.14 0.80 9.10
N SER A 20 9.37 1.22 10.34
CA SER A 20 10.70 1.18 10.98
C SER A 20 11.09 -0.23 11.49
N SER A 21 10.20 -1.21 11.38
CA SER A 21 10.48 -2.59 11.77
C SER A 21 11.46 -3.24 10.80
N SER A 22 12.33 -4.12 11.32
CA SER A 22 13.21 -4.97 10.50
C SER A 22 12.45 -5.93 9.58
N TYR A 23 11.16 -6.14 9.84
CA TYR A 23 10.28 -7.00 9.04
C TYR A 23 9.41 -6.20 8.06
N SER A 24 9.60 -4.88 7.95
CA SER A 24 8.83 -4.10 6.97
C SER A 24 9.29 -4.40 5.55
N CYS A 25 8.33 -4.56 4.65
CA CYS A 25 8.58 -4.77 3.24
C CYS A 25 8.33 -3.47 2.46
N ILE A 26 9.13 -3.24 1.43
CA ILE A 26 8.94 -2.11 0.50
C ILE A 26 7.54 -2.12 -0.15
N SER A 27 6.92 -3.30 -0.28
CA SER A 27 5.55 -3.47 -0.77
C SER A 27 4.48 -2.78 0.08
N GLU A 28 4.76 -2.50 1.36
CA GLU A 28 3.82 -1.86 2.29
C GLU A 28 3.79 -0.33 2.15
N VAL A 29 4.77 0.26 1.46
CA VAL A 29 4.94 1.72 1.42
C VAL A 29 3.79 2.38 0.67
N ILE A 30 3.50 1.98 -0.57
CA ILE A 30 2.41 2.56 -1.35
C ILE A 30 1.05 2.38 -0.64
N PRO A 31 0.67 1.18 -0.17
CA PRO A 31 -0.55 1.00 0.61
C PRO A 31 -0.64 1.94 1.82
N ASN A 32 0.40 2.00 2.67
CA ASN A 32 0.38 2.84 3.86
C ASN A 32 0.23 4.33 3.52
N LEU A 33 0.91 4.81 2.48
CA LEU A 33 0.80 6.20 2.02
C LEU A 33 -0.60 6.50 1.46
N THR A 34 -1.16 5.61 0.64
CA THR A 34 -2.51 5.75 0.08
C THR A 34 -3.55 5.77 1.20
N ILE A 35 -3.45 4.87 2.18
CA ILE A 35 -4.38 4.80 3.32
C ILE A 35 -4.25 6.06 4.19
N LEU A 36 -3.03 6.53 4.48
CA LEU A 36 -2.80 7.79 5.21
C LEU A 36 -3.41 8.99 4.50
N SER A 37 -3.21 9.08 3.18
CA SER A 37 -3.76 10.16 2.36
C SER A 37 -5.29 10.18 2.42
N LYS A 38 -5.93 9.00 2.29
CA LYS A 38 -7.39 8.84 2.44
C LYS A 38 -7.88 9.16 3.86
N TYR A 39 -7.18 8.69 4.88
CA TYR A 39 -7.51 8.94 6.28
C TYR A 39 -7.55 10.45 6.57
N LEU A 40 -6.55 11.20 6.14
CA LEU A 40 -6.47 12.65 6.39
C LEU A 40 -7.59 13.47 5.75
N ILE A 41 -8.23 12.97 4.69
CA ILE A 41 -9.32 13.67 3.99
C ILE A 41 -10.72 13.21 4.43
N LYS A 42 -10.84 12.15 5.23
CA LYS A 42 -12.13 11.66 5.75
C LYS A 42 -12.81 12.73 6.61
N GLU A 43 -14.11 12.89 6.42
CA GLU A 43 -14.88 13.93 7.11
C GLU A 43 -14.90 13.71 8.63
N GLU A 44 -15.04 12.46 9.07
CA GLU A 44 -14.93 12.07 10.48
C GLU A 44 -13.61 12.53 11.11
N VAL A 45 -12.51 12.40 10.37
CA VAL A 45 -11.17 12.81 10.80
C VAL A 45 -11.06 14.33 10.83
N LYS A 46 -11.62 15.04 9.84
CA LYS A 46 -11.67 16.51 9.84
C LYS A 46 -12.45 17.06 11.03
N VAL A 47 -13.62 16.50 11.33
CA VAL A 47 -14.45 16.89 12.47
C VAL A 47 -13.72 16.62 13.79
N ALA A 48 -13.15 15.42 13.92
CA ALA A 48 -12.37 15.03 15.09
C ALA A 48 -11.12 15.89 15.33
N CYS A 49 -10.51 16.40 14.25
CA CYS A 49 -9.28 17.19 14.25
C CYS A 49 -9.54 18.70 14.01
N SER A 50 -10.76 19.19 14.23
CA SER A 50 -11.16 20.57 13.91
C SER A 50 -10.30 21.62 14.64
N ASN A 51 -9.89 21.35 15.87
CA ASN A 51 -8.98 22.17 16.68
C ASN A 51 -7.51 22.13 16.22
N ILE A 52 -7.11 21.10 15.46
CA ILE A 52 -5.75 20.90 14.95
C ILE A 52 -5.73 20.83 13.41
N ASN A 53 -6.70 21.47 12.76
CA ASN A 53 -6.90 21.35 11.31
C ASN A 53 -5.69 21.85 10.49
N THR A 54 -4.96 22.84 11.00
CA THR A 54 -3.70 23.30 10.41
C THR A 54 -2.67 22.17 10.36
N MET A 55 -2.48 21.47 11.48
CA MET A 55 -1.53 20.34 11.55
C MET A 55 -1.95 19.20 10.61
N ARG A 56 -3.24 18.84 10.58
CA ARG A 56 -3.78 17.84 9.65
C ARG A 56 -3.50 18.22 8.19
N SER A 57 -3.74 19.49 7.84
CA SER A 57 -3.54 20.00 6.48
C SER A 57 -2.06 20.00 6.10
N SER A 58 -1.16 20.43 7.01
CA SER A 58 0.29 20.36 6.81
C SER A 58 0.81 18.94 6.69
N LEU A 59 0.24 17.97 7.43
CA LEU A 59 0.58 16.56 7.28
C LEU A 59 0.18 16.03 5.90
N LYS A 60 -1.02 16.38 5.41
CA LYS A 60 -1.49 15.98 4.07
C LYS A 60 -0.62 16.59 2.98
N GLU A 61 -0.35 17.88 3.05
CA GLU A 61 0.53 18.58 2.11
C GLU A 61 1.95 17.99 2.13
N GLY A 62 2.47 17.70 3.33
CA GLY A 62 3.77 17.08 3.50
C GLY A 62 3.84 15.65 2.94
N LEU A 63 2.73 14.90 2.99
CA LEU A 63 2.61 13.57 2.37
C LEU A 63 2.62 13.71 0.85
N ASP A 64 1.77 14.57 0.30
CA ASP A 64 1.64 14.79 -1.15
C ASP A 64 2.96 15.26 -1.75
N ARG A 65 3.63 16.23 -1.13
CA ARG A 65 4.89 16.79 -1.62
C ARG A 65 6.06 15.80 -1.58
N ARG A 66 6.16 14.99 -0.52
CA ARG A 66 7.32 14.08 -0.34
C ARG A 66 7.14 12.74 -1.04
N CYS A 67 5.89 12.32 -1.24
CA CYS A 67 5.57 11.03 -1.83
C CYS A 67 5.01 11.16 -3.25
N GLN A 68 5.11 12.35 -3.84
CA GLN A 68 4.79 12.57 -5.25
C GLN A 68 5.66 11.65 -6.12
N GLY A 69 5.02 10.92 -7.04
CA GLY A 69 5.71 10.03 -7.98
C GLY A 69 6.24 8.73 -7.35
N ILE A 70 5.86 8.39 -6.12
CA ILE A 70 6.29 7.11 -5.50
C ILE A 70 5.80 5.88 -6.29
N GLU A 71 4.65 6.01 -6.97
CA GLU A 71 4.10 4.97 -7.84
C GLU A 71 4.87 4.83 -9.18
N ASP A 72 5.67 5.83 -9.56
CA ASP A 72 6.51 5.81 -10.77
C ASP A 72 7.82 5.04 -10.53
N ASP A 73 8.23 4.90 -9.28
CA ASP A 73 9.40 4.09 -8.93
C ASP A 73 9.05 2.60 -9.06
N LYS A 74 9.82 1.91 -9.91
CA LYS A 74 9.60 0.50 -10.24
C LYS A 74 9.78 -0.44 -9.05
N CYS A 75 10.64 -0.12 -8.09
CA CYS A 75 10.86 -0.99 -6.92
C CYS A 75 9.65 -0.97 -6.01
N TYR A 76 9.09 0.22 -5.73
CA TYR A 76 7.88 0.35 -4.93
C TYR A 76 6.66 -0.22 -5.66
N SER A 77 6.45 0.16 -6.91
CA SER A 77 5.27 -0.27 -7.67
C SER A 77 5.25 -1.78 -7.95
N LEU A 78 6.36 -2.38 -8.36
CA LEU A 78 6.39 -3.82 -8.61
C LEU A 78 6.32 -4.65 -7.32
N ALA A 79 6.97 -4.20 -6.24
CA ALA A 79 6.87 -4.91 -4.97
C ALA A 79 5.46 -4.87 -4.40
N THR A 80 4.77 -3.72 -4.48
CA THR A 80 3.35 -3.62 -4.06
C THR A 80 2.46 -4.46 -4.96
N LEU A 81 2.66 -4.42 -6.28
CA LEU A 81 1.90 -5.23 -7.24
C LEU A 81 2.02 -6.74 -6.95
N LEU A 82 3.23 -7.22 -6.69
CA LEU A 82 3.51 -8.65 -6.48
C LEU A 82 3.12 -9.14 -5.09
N ASP A 83 2.83 -8.24 -4.16
CA ASP A 83 2.37 -8.60 -2.83
C ASP A 83 0.87 -8.94 -2.87
N PRO A 84 0.49 -10.21 -2.59
CA PRO A 84 -0.90 -10.66 -2.72
C PRO A 84 -1.86 -9.97 -1.73
N ARG A 85 -1.33 -9.26 -0.73
CA ARG A 85 -2.13 -8.45 0.21
C ARG A 85 -2.61 -7.14 -0.42
N TYR A 86 -1.92 -6.64 -1.45
CA TYR A 86 -2.16 -5.30 -2.00
C TYR A 86 -2.53 -5.31 -3.47
N LYS A 87 -1.75 -6.02 -4.31
CA LYS A 87 -1.95 -6.08 -5.76
C LYS A 87 -2.10 -4.68 -6.37
N MET A 88 -3.10 -4.47 -7.24
CA MET A 88 -3.34 -3.16 -7.87
C MET A 88 -4.22 -2.21 -7.04
N ASN A 89 -4.82 -2.67 -5.95
CA ASN A 89 -5.95 -2.00 -5.29
C ASN A 89 -5.60 -0.68 -4.60
N PHE A 90 -4.31 -0.44 -4.36
CA PHE A 90 -3.80 0.70 -3.59
C PHE A 90 -3.12 1.78 -4.44
N PHE A 91 -3.09 1.59 -5.77
CA PHE A 91 -2.55 2.59 -6.69
C PHE A 91 -3.59 3.62 -7.10
N THR A 92 -3.08 4.75 -7.60
CA THR A 92 -3.90 5.72 -8.31
C THR A 92 -4.39 5.09 -9.63
N PRO A 93 -5.69 5.19 -9.97
CA PRO A 93 -6.23 4.57 -11.18
C PRO A 93 -5.47 4.93 -12.46
N ASP A 94 -5.01 6.18 -12.57
CA ASP A 94 -4.26 6.70 -13.72
C ASP A 94 -2.91 6.01 -13.91
N ASN A 95 -2.32 5.47 -12.83
CA ASN A 95 -1.00 4.83 -12.86
C ASN A 95 -1.08 3.32 -13.13
N VAL A 96 -2.24 2.69 -12.94
CA VAL A 96 -2.41 1.23 -13.14
C VAL A 96 -1.93 0.76 -14.52
N PRO A 97 -2.28 1.42 -15.65
CA PRO A 97 -1.79 1.02 -16.96
C PRO A 97 -0.26 1.11 -17.08
N MET A 98 0.36 2.12 -16.47
CA MET A 98 1.81 2.28 -16.45
C MET A 98 2.47 1.16 -15.66
N ILE A 99 1.99 0.87 -14.45
CA ILE A 99 2.56 -0.17 -13.58
C ILE A 99 2.47 -1.55 -14.26
N ARG A 100 1.34 -1.85 -14.92
CA ARG A 100 1.18 -3.06 -15.73
C ARG A 100 2.23 -3.13 -16.85
N ARG A 101 2.44 -2.05 -17.59
CA ARG A 101 3.46 -1.99 -18.65
C ARG A 101 4.86 -2.21 -18.09
N THR A 102 5.18 -1.58 -16.96
CA THR A 102 6.47 -1.75 -16.27
C THR A 102 6.71 -3.20 -15.87
N PHE A 103 5.72 -3.89 -15.31
CA PHE A 103 5.82 -5.30 -14.97
C PHE A 103 6.13 -6.17 -16.19
N LEU A 104 5.36 -6.01 -17.28
CA LEU A 104 5.55 -6.79 -18.50
C LEU A 104 6.92 -6.53 -19.13
N ALA A 105 7.36 -5.26 -19.16
CA ALA A 105 8.67 -4.89 -19.70
C ALA A 105 9.84 -5.48 -18.87
N GLU A 106 9.74 -5.45 -17.55
CA GLU A 106 10.73 -6.03 -16.64
C GLU A 106 10.76 -7.57 -16.75
N PHE A 107 9.60 -8.23 -16.89
CA PHE A 107 9.54 -9.66 -17.14
C PHE A 107 10.23 -10.06 -18.45
N VAL A 108 9.93 -9.34 -19.55
CA VAL A 108 10.59 -9.57 -20.84
C VAL A 108 12.10 -9.32 -20.76
N SER A 109 12.52 -8.30 -19.99
CA SER A 109 13.94 -7.99 -19.82
C SER A 109 14.64 -9.10 -19.04
N ARG A 110 14.05 -9.59 -17.94
CA ARG A 110 14.62 -10.65 -17.10
C ARG A 110 14.66 -12.01 -17.80
N THR A 111 13.63 -12.35 -18.58
CA THR A 111 13.60 -13.61 -19.35
C THR A 111 14.68 -13.67 -20.43
N LYS A 112 15.13 -12.52 -20.98
CA LYS A 112 16.31 -12.47 -21.87
C LYS A 112 17.62 -12.80 -21.14
N HIS A 113 17.68 -12.64 -19.82
CA HIS A 113 18.86 -12.91 -18.99
C HIS A 113 18.85 -14.30 -18.32
N ILE A 114 17.68 -14.94 -18.16
CA ILE A 114 17.51 -16.25 -17.48
C ILE A 114 18.08 -17.45 -18.28
N GLY A 115 18.62 -17.23 -19.48
CA GLY A 115 19.52 -18.21 -20.12
C GLY A 115 20.85 -18.44 -19.38
N SER A 116 21.11 -17.72 -18.28
CA SER A 116 22.35 -17.86 -17.51
C SER A 116 22.12 -17.64 -16.01
N SER A 117 22.40 -18.69 -15.25
CA SER A 117 22.65 -18.72 -13.80
C SER A 117 21.44 -18.93 -12.86
N SER A 118 21.58 -20.04 -12.13
CA SER A 118 20.77 -20.57 -11.03
C SER A 118 21.30 -20.01 -9.69
N ASP A 119 20.41 -19.78 -8.73
CA ASP A 119 20.40 -20.41 -7.39
C ASP A 119 19.56 -19.59 -6.38
N GLU A 120 18.84 -20.34 -5.55
CA GLU A 120 17.85 -19.87 -4.59
C GLU A 120 18.43 -19.67 -3.19
N GLU A 121 17.86 -18.75 -2.41
CA GLU A 121 17.91 -18.83 -0.94
C GLU A 121 16.55 -18.50 -0.30
N VAL A 122 16.22 -19.29 0.73
CA VAL A 122 14.96 -19.27 1.49
C VAL A 122 15.22 -18.69 2.88
N VAL A 123 14.41 -17.72 3.32
CA VAL A 123 14.50 -17.12 4.67
C VAL A 123 13.28 -17.50 5.51
N GLN A 124 13.52 -18.01 6.72
CA GLN A 124 12.51 -18.44 7.69
C GLN A 124 11.98 -17.26 8.52
N VAL A 125 10.65 -17.23 8.76
CA VAL A 125 9.95 -16.24 9.58
C VAL A 125 9.61 -16.83 10.95
N ALA A 126 10.01 -16.15 12.03
CA ALA A 126 9.61 -16.47 13.41
C ALA A 126 8.57 -15.44 13.90
N GLN A 127 7.43 -15.93 14.41
CA GLN A 127 6.39 -15.13 15.05
C GLN A 127 6.64 -14.98 16.55
N ARG A 128 6.42 -13.79 17.12
CA ARG A 128 5.46 -13.65 18.24
C ARG A 128 5.09 -12.21 18.64
N SER A 129 3.89 -12.18 19.18
CA SER A 129 3.01 -11.12 19.69
C SER A 129 3.61 -10.21 20.77
N THR A 130 3.15 -8.96 20.81
CA THR A 130 3.07 -8.18 22.06
C THR A 130 1.81 -7.30 22.06
N SER A 131 1.25 -7.18 23.26
CA SER A 131 -0.04 -6.59 23.62
C SER A 131 0.00 -5.06 23.75
N SER A 132 -1.15 -4.41 23.60
CA SER A 132 -1.80 -3.60 24.65
C SER A 132 -2.51 -2.32 24.16
N SER A 133 -3.76 -2.23 24.61
CA SER A 133 -4.53 -1.05 25.07
C SER A 133 -5.24 -0.14 24.07
N ASN A 134 -6.51 0.10 24.41
CA ASN A 134 -7.60 0.67 23.63
C ASN A 134 -7.29 2.00 22.92
N CYS A 135 -7.35 1.95 21.58
CA CYS A 135 -7.56 3.08 20.67
C CYS A 135 -8.65 2.76 19.61
N GLU A 136 -9.66 1.98 20.01
CA GLU A 136 -10.58 1.26 19.10
C GLU A 136 -11.18 2.12 17.97
N ASN A 137 -11.49 3.39 18.21
CA ASN A 137 -12.17 4.23 17.22
C ASN A 137 -11.24 4.76 16.11
N THR A 138 -9.97 5.03 16.40
CA THR A 138 -9.00 5.58 15.42
C THR A 138 -8.38 4.50 14.57
N HIS A 139 -8.03 3.38 15.22
CA HIS A 139 -7.59 2.16 14.56
C HIS A 139 -8.67 1.73 13.56
N ARG A 140 -9.95 1.74 13.98
CA ARG A 140 -11.07 1.40 13.10
C ARG A 140 -11.16 2.29 11.86
N THR A 141 -11.10 3.62 11.96
CA THR A 141 -11.25 4.49 10.76
C THR A 141 -10.09 4.33 9.76
N PHE A 142 -8.86 4.12 10.23
CA PHE A 142 -7.72 3.83 9.35
C PHE A 142 -7.89 2.47 8.65
N TRP A 143 -8.24 1.41 9.39
CA TRP A 143 -8.48 0.09 8.80
C TRP A 143 -9.73 0.04 7.91
N CYS A 144 -10.75 0.86 8.19
CA CYS A 144 -11.86 1.03 7.24
C CYS A 144 -11.38 1.63 5.91
N CYS A 145 -10.40 2.56 5.92
CA CYS A 145 -9.81 3.04 4.67
C CYS A 145 -9.06 1.93 3.93
N TYR A 146 -8.39 1.02 4.66
CA TYR A 146 -7.77 -0.17 4.09
C TYR A 146 -8.80 -1.10 3.46
N GLU A 147 -9.87 -1.44 4.19
CA GLU A 147 -10.95 -2.32 3.69
C GLU A 147 -11.65 -1.73 2.47
N GLU A 148 -11.92 -0.41 2.49
CA GLU A 148 -12.48 0.31 1.34
C GLU A 148 -11.57 0.21 0.12
N LEU A 149 -10.26 0.43 0.28
CA LEU A 149 -9.29 0.30 -0.82
C LEU A 149 -9.17 -1.15 -1.30
N ALA A 150 -9.09 -2.10 -0.37
CA ALA A 150 -9.01 -3.53 -0.66
C ALA A 150 -10.24 -4.04 -1.44
N ALA A 151 -11.42 -3.46 -1.22
CA ALA A 151 -12.65 -3.81 -1.92
C ALA A 151 -12.76 -3.21 -3.34
N VAL A 152 -11.96 -2.18 -3.67
CA VAL A 152 -11.99 -1.55 -5.00
C VAL A 152 -11.33 -2.47 -6.02
N LYS A 153 -12.09 -2.87 -7.05
CA LYS A 153 -11.52 -3.43 -8.29
C LYS A 153 -11.30 -2.30 -9.27
N LEU A 154 -10.04 -1.93 -9.51
CA LEU A 154 -9.72 -0.94 -10.52
C LEU A 154 -9.97 -1.52 -11.92
N PRO A 155 -10.62 -0.75 -12.82
CA PRO A 155 -10.81 -1.20 -14.19
C PRO A 155 -9.45 -1.32 -14.87
N ILE A 156 -9.10 -2.55 -15.27
CA ILE A 156 -7.95 -2.81 -16.14
C ILE A 156 -8.48 -2.77 -17.57
N ASP A 157 -8.69 -1.56 -18.09
CA ASP A 157 -9.04 -1.38 -19.50
C ASP A 157 -7.73 -1.19 -20.28
N VAL A 158 -7.12 -2.31 -20.66
CA VAL A 158 -5.85 -2.31 -21.39
C VAL A 158 -6.04 -3.20 -22.62
N GLU A 159 -5.78 -2.63 -23.81
CA GLU A 159 -5.80 -3.35 -25.09
C GLU A 159 -5.17 -4.74 -24.96
N GLU A 160 -5.86 -5.75 -25.47
CA GLU A 160 -5.54 -7.18 -25.37
C GLU A 160 -4.14 -7.53 -25.93
N THR A 161 -3.07 -7.27 -25.18
CA THR A 161 -1.79 -7.93 -25.43
C THR A 161 -1.89 -9.36 -24.90
N LYS A 162 -2.36 -10.28 -25.76
CA LYS A 162 -2.52 -11.73 -25.49
C LYS A 162 -1.17 -12.44 -25.35
N SER A 163 -0.42 -12.12 -24.31
CA SER A 163 0.77 -12.88 -23.91
C SER A 163 0.44 -13.77 -22.70
N PRO A 164 1.03 -14.97 -22.58
CA PRO A 164 0.77 -15.86 -21.44
C PRO A 164 1.02 -15.19 -20.07
N ILE A 165 2.05 -14.35 -19.98
CA ILE A 165 2.36 -13.63 -18.74
C ILE A 165 1.34 -12.53 -18.42
N ALA A 166 0.77 -11.88 -19.43
CA ALA A 166 -0.30 -10.90 -19.22
C ALA A 166 -1.57 -11.59 -18.69
N SER A 167 -1.92 -12.74 -19.26
CA SER A 167 -3.07 -13.54 -18.79
C SER A 167 -2.85 -14.07 -17.37
N GLU A 168 -1.63 -14.48 -17.02
CA GLU A 168 -1.28 -14.92 -15.67
C GLU A 168 -1.36 -13.77 -14.66
N LEU A 169 -0.88 -12.58 -15.04
CA LEU A 169 -1.04 -11.39 -14.22
C LEU A 169 -2.52 -11.06 -14.00
N ASP A 170 -3.35 -11.12 -15.05
CA ASP A 170 -4.78 -10.87 -14.94
C ASP A 170 -5.46 -11.88 -14.02
N ARG A 171 -5.07 -13.15 -14.11
CA ARG A 171 -5.53 -14.22 -13.21
C ARG A 171 -5.17 -13.89 -11.76
N TYR A 172 -3.91 -13.56 -11.48
CA TYR A 172 -3.44 -13.17 -10.15
C TYR A 172 -4.17 -11.95 -9.59
N LEU A 173 -4.40 -10.92 -10.42
CA LEU A 173 -5.13 -9.70 -10.03
C LEU A 173 -6.61 -9.95 -9.76
N SER A 174 -7.20 -10.98 -10.38
CA SER A 174 -8.60 -11.37 -10.15
C SER A 174 -8.82 -12.15 -8.85
N GLU A 175 -7.77 -12.77 -8.30
CA GLU A 175 -7.83 -13.53 -7.04
C GLU A 175 -8.08 -12.60 -5.84
N VAL A 176 -8.69 -13.15 -4.78
CA VAL A 176 -8.93 -12.42 -3.52
C VAL A 176 -7.59 -12.00 -2.89
N LEU A 177 -7.57 -10.84 -2.23
CA LEU A 177 -6.40 -10.37 -1.49
C LEU A 177 -6.11 -11.29 -0.30
N LEU A 178 -4.83 -11.53 -0.04
CA LEU A 178 -4.40 -12.28 1.13
C LEU A 178 -4.70 -11.47 2.39
N LEU A 179 -5.38 -12.09 3.35
CA LEU A 179 -5.69 -11.46 4.63
C LEU A 179 -4.39 -11.17 5.38
N LYS A 180 -4.25 -9.93 5.84
CA LYS A 180 -3.16 -9.58 6.76
C LYS A 180 -3.50 -10.19 8.11
N ASP A 181 -2.68 -11.13 8.59
CA ASP A 181 -2.72 -11.53 10.00
C ASP A 181 -2.44 -10.24 10.81
N LEU A 182 -3.50 -9.68 11.38
CA LEU A 182 -3.49 -8.47 12.22
C LEU A 182 -3.08 -8.86 13.64
#